data_AF-A0AAV5XKD7-F1
#
_entry.id   AF-A0AAV5XKD7-F1
#
_cell.length_a   1.000
_cell.length_b   1.000
_cell.length_c   1.000
_cell.angle_alpha   90.00
_cell.angle_beta   90.00
_cell.angle_gamma   90.00
#
_symmetry.space_group_name_H-M   'P 1'
#
loop_
_entity.id
_entity.type
_entity.pdbx_description
1 polymer ?
#
loop_
_entity_poly.entity_id
_entity_poly.type
_entity_poly.pdbx_seq_one_letter_code
_entity_poly.pdbx_strand_id
1 'polypeptide(L)' 'WPAGPEDAAPLVREVFGRYLPNRVVVGAAQGSPAAAGMPLLTDRPAVDGKPTAYVCRRFVCQTPVTEPQALARQLAGEV' A
#
# COMPACT_ATOMS: atom_id res chain seq x y z
N TRP A 1 2.90 -2.18 7.47
CA TRP A 1 2.08 -1.60 8.55
C TRP A 1 2.74 -1.87 9.90
N PRO A 2 2.62 -0.96 10.89
CA PRO A 2 3.40 -1.08 12.14
C PRO A 2 2.69 -1.76 13.32
N ALA A 3 1.36 -1.69 13.47
CA ALA A 3 0.67 -2.16 14.69
C ALA A 3 -0.21 -3.43 14.51
N GLY A 4 -0.46 -3.89 13.27
CA GLY A 4 -1.14 -5.15 13.01
C GLY A 4 -1.72 -5.21 11.59
N PRO A 5 -2.16 -6.38 11.12
CA PRO A 5 -2.87 -6.50 9.85
C PRO A 5 -4.25 -5.81 9.88
N GLU A 6 -4.87 -5.67 11.06
CA GLU A 6 -6.17 -5.02 11.21
C GLU A 6 -6.15 -3.52 10.88
N ASP A 7 -5.07 -2.81 11.23
CA ASP A 7 -4.95 -1.37 10.96
C ASP A 7 -4.89 -1.09 9.46
N ALA A 8 -4.34 -2.03 8.69
CA ALA A 8 -4.28 -1.92 7.24
C ALA A 8 -5.60 -2.31 6.56
N ALA A 9 -6.55 -2.92 7.27
CA ALA A 9 -7.80 -3.41 6.69
C ALA A 9 -8.58 -2.35 5.89
N PRO A 10 -8.67 -1.07 6.31
CA PRO A 10 -9.31 -0.03 5.50
C PRO A 10 -8.64 0.19 4.14
N LEU A 11 -7.30 0.19 4.08
CA LEU A 11 -6.55 0.33 2.83
C LEU A 11 -6.67 -0.93 1.95
N VAL A 12 -6.62 -2.11 2.57
CA VAL A 12 -6.81 -3.40 1.89
C VAL A 12 -8.20 -3.48 1.24
N ARG A 13 -9.25 -3.03 1.93
CA ARG A 13 -10.61 -2.98 1.38
C ARG A 13 -10.71 -2.11 0.12
N GLU A 14 -10.04 -0.97 0.07
CA GLU A 14 -10.04 -0.13 -1.14
C GLU A 14 -9.39 -0.81 -2.34
N VAL A 15 -8.33 -1.61 -2.11
CA VAL A 15 -7.63 -2.32 -3.17
C VAL A 15 -8.42 -3.54 -3.68
N PHE A 16 -8.96 -4.35 -2.75
CA PHE A 16 -9.63 -5.60 -3.09
C PHE A 16 -11.13 -5.43 -3.37
N GLY A 17 -11.74 -4.31 -2.99
CA GLY A 17 -13.12 -3.97 -3.28
C GLY A 17 -13.35 -3.41 -4.70
N ARG A 18 -12.29 -3.28 -5.51
CA ARG A 18 -12.33 -2.70 -6.85
C ARG A 18 -11.82 -3.68 -7.90
N TYR A 19 -12.38 -3.57 -9.10
CA TYR A 19 -11.76 -4.16 -10.29
C TYR A 19 -10.58 -3.30 -10.74
N LEU A 20 -9.36 -3.86 -10.64
CA LEU A 20 -8.11 -3.20 -11.05
C LEU A 20 -7.31 -4.22 -11.87
N PRO A 21 -7.33 -4.14 -13.21
CA PRO A 21 -6.63 -5.10 -14.04
C PRO A 21 -5.12 -5.02 -13.81
N ASN A 22 -4.45 -6.18 -13.86
CA ASN A 22 -2.99 -6.30 -13.75
C ASN A 22 -2.38 -5.72 -12.46
N ARG A 23 -3.17 -5.56 -11.38
CA ARG A 23 -2.64 -5.10 -10.10
C ARG A 23 -1.71 -6.14 -9.47
N VAL A 24 -0.62 -5.67 -8.87
CA VAL A 24 0.24 -6.45 -7.98
C VAL A 24 0.17 -5.81 -6.60
N VAL A 25 -0.09 -6.62 -5.57
CA VAL A 25 -0.22 -6.15 -4.19
C VAL A 25 0.80 -6.90 -3.34
N VAL A 26 1.65 -6.14 -2.64
CA VAL A 26 2.60 -6.66 -1.66
C VAL A 26 2.45 -5.85 -0.39
N GLY A 27 2.39 -6.51 0.75
CA GLY A 27 2.26 -5.87 2.04
C GLY A 27 2.86 -6.74 3.13
N ALA A 28 3.54 -6.11 4.07
CA ALA A 28 4.12 -6.78 5.23
C ALA A 28 4.05 -5.88 6.47
N ALA A 29 4.14 -6.50 7.64
CA ALA A 29 4.40 -5.78 8.87
C ALA A 29 5.79 -5.15 8.80
N GLN A 30 5.93 -3.89 9.23
CA GLN A 30 7.20 -3.20 9.23
C GLN A 30 8.17 -3.91 10.19
N GLY A 31 9.42 -4.12 9.75
CA GLY A 31 10.41 -4.87 10.53
C GLY A 31 10.21 -6.40 10.54
N SER A 32 9.19 -6.94 9.87
CA SER A 32 9.04 -8.39 9.74
C SER A 32 10.12 -8.99 8.81
N PRO A 33 10.56 -10.25 9.02
CA PRO A 33 11.47 -10.93 8.10
C PRO A 33 10.93 -11.00 6.67
N ALA A 34 9.60 -11.08 6.53
CA ALA A 34 8.93 -11.02 5.23
C ALA A 34 9.17 -9.68 4.51
N ALA A 35 9.19 -8.57 5.23
CA ALA A 35 9.49 -7.26 4.64
C ALA A 35 10.94 -7.18 4.12
N ALA A 36 11.90 -7.77 4.85
CA ALA A 36 13.32 -7.78 4.46
C ALA A 36 13.58 -8.61 3.19
N GLY A 37 12.79 -9.66 2.95
CA GLY A 37 12.93 -10.53 1.77
C GLY A 37 12.26 -10.01 0.50
N MET A 38 11.62 -8.83 0.53
CA MET A 38 10.78 -8.33 -0.57
C MET A 38 11.34 -7.01 -1.12
N PRO A 39 12.05 -7.03 -2.27
CA PRO A 39 12.60 -5.81 -2.89
C PRO A 39 11.54 -4.74 -3.21
N LEU A 40 10.29 -5.16 -3.45
CA LEU A 40 9.16 -4.25 -3.69
C LEU A 40 8.76 -3.44 -2.45
N LEU A 41 9.25 -3.79 -1.25
CA LEU A 41 8.99 -3.09 0.01
C LEU A 41 10.18 -2.23 0.47
N THR A 42 11.33 -2.32 -0.20
CA THR A 42 12.50 -1.49 0.07
C THR A 42 12.15 -0.01 -0.13
N ASP A 43 12.61 0.82 0.80
CA ASP A 43 12.38 2.27 0.86
C ASP A 43 10.91 2.71 0.87
N ARG A 44 10.01 1.84 1.35
CA ARG A 44 8.58 2.12 1.51
C ARG A 44 8.15 1.96 2.97
N PRO A 45 8.69 2.77 3.89
CA PRO A 45 8.36 2.66 5.29
C PRO A 45 6.90 3.07 5.56
N ALA A 46 6.40 2.72 6.75
CA ALA A 46 5.21 3.38 7.27
C ALA A 46 5.51 4.87 7.51
N VAL A 47 4.56 5.72 7.18
CA VAL A 47 4.61 7.17 7.46
C VAL A 47 3.90 7.43 8.78
N ASP A 48 4.54 8.18 9.68
CA ASP A 48 4.02 8.58 11.00
C ASP A 48 3.46 7.41 11.84
N GLY A 49 4.05 6.22 11.71
CA GLY A 49 3.57 5.03 12.42
C GLY A 49 2.18 4.57 11.98
N LYS A 50 1.71 4.98 10.79
CA LYS A 50 0.40 4.58 10.23
C LYS A 50 0.56 3.54 9.11
N PRO A 51 -0.42 2.65 8.92
CA PRO A 51 -0.53 1.87 7.68
C PRO A 51 -0.44 2.80 6.48
N THR A 52 0.46 2.48 5.55
CA THR A 52 0.78 3.34 4.41
C THR A 52 0.68 2.51 3.14
N ALA A 53 -0.03 3.04 2.14
CA ALA A 53 -0.10 2.47 0.81
C ALA A 53 0.75 3.30 -0.16
N TYR A 54 1.45 2.59 -1.04
CA TYR A 54 2.24 3.15 -2.13
C TYR A 54 1.64 2.65 -3.44
N VAL A 55 1.05 3.56 -4.23
CA VAL A 55 0.55 3.23 -5.57
C VAL A 55 1.64 3.55 -6.58
N CYS A 56 2.19 2.51 -7.20
CA CYS A 56 3.29 2.65 -8.16
C CYS A 56 2.85 2.24 -9.56
N ARG A 57 3.19 3.08 -10.54
CA ARG A 57 2.84 2.94 -11.95
C ARG A 57 4.08 3.25 -12.77
N ARG A 58 4.38 2.41 -13.77
CA ARG A 58 5.55 2.60 -14.65
C ARG A 58 6.84 2.89 -13.86
N PHE A 59 7.09 2.10 -12.81
CA PHE A 59 8.25 2.22 -11.91
C PHE A 59 8.33 3.51 -11.08
N VAL A 60 7.28 4.33 -11.07
CA VAL A 60 7.20 5.55 -10.26
C VAL A 60 6.06 5.44 -9.26
N CYS A 61 6.33 5.76 -8.00
CA CYS A 61 5.30 5.78 -6.97
C CYS A 61 4.73 7.19 -6.82
N GLN A 62 3.41 7.25 -6.64
CA GLN A 62 2.74 8.45 -6.21
C GLN A 62 3.07 8.75 -4.74
N THR A 63 2.65 9.93 -4.25
CA THR A 63 2.79 10.29 -2.84
C THR A 63 2.18 9.21 -1.95
N PRO A 64 2.87 8.72 -0.91
CA PRO A 64 2.32 7.72 0.00
C PRO A 64 1.07 8.25 0.71
N VAL A 65 0.10 7.36 0.93
CA VAL A 65 -1.17 7.71 1.58
C VAL A 65 -1.48 6.76 2.74
N THR A 66 -2.05 7.31 3.80
CA THR A 66 -2.50 6.55 4.98
C THR A 66 -4.02 6.45 5.06
N GLU A 67 -4.74 7.30 4.33
CA GLU A 67 -6.20 7.40 4.37
C GLU A 67 -6.86 6.63 3.21
N PRO A 68 -7.91 5.81 3.47
CA PRO A 68 -8.61 5.05 2.44
C PRO A 68 -9.15 5.92 1.30
N GLN A 69 -9.71 7.08 1.62
CA GLN A 69 -10.26 7.98 0.61
C GLN A 69 -9.18 8.61 -0.28
N ALA A 70 -7.94 8.76 0.22
CA ALA A 70 -6.82 9.22 -0.59
C ALA A 70 -6.31 8.10 -1.51
N LEU A 71 -6.21 6.88 -0.99
CA LEU A 71 -5.88 5.68 -1.79
C LEU A 71 -6.91 5.45 -2.90
N ALA A 72 -8.20 5.56 -2.57
CA ALA A 72 -9.32 5.50 -3.51
C ALA A 72 -9.14 6.44 -4.71
N ARG A 73 -8.66 7.67 -4.47
CA ARG A 73 -8.41 8.66 -5.53
C ARG A 73 -7.21 8.26 -6.40
N GLN A 74 -6.13 7.76 -5.81
CA GLN A 74 -4.96 7.27 -6.56
C GLN A 74 -5.28 6.04 -7.43
N LEU A 75 -6.14 5.15 -6.93
CA LEU A 75 -6.58 3.96 -7.65
C LEU A 75 -7.60 4.25 -8.76
N ALA A 76 -8.35 5.35 -8.66
CA ALA A 76 -9.26 5.80 -9.71
C ALA A 76 -8.55 6.45 -10.91
N GLY A 77 -7.24 6.73 -10.80
CA GLY A 77 -6.44 7.33 -11.86
C GLY A 77 -6.05 6.36 -12.98
N GLU A 78 -6.24 6.83 -14.21
CA GLU A 78 -6.02 6.18 -15.54
C GLU A 78 -7.11 5.16 -15.94
N VAL A 79 -8.20 5.72 -16.49
CA VAL A 79 -8.90 5.15 -17.67
C VAL A 79 -7.99 5.27 -18.88
#